data_AF-A0A2V5V0Z1-F1
#
_entry.id   AF-A0A2V5V0Z1-F1
#
_cell.length_a   1.000
_cell.length_b   1.000
_cell.length_c   1.000
_cell.angle_alpha   90.00
_cell.angle_beta   90.00
_cell.angle_gamma   90.00
#
_symmetry.space_group_name_H-M   'P 1'
#
loop_
_entity.id
_entity.type
_entity.pdbx_description
1 polymer ?
#
loop_
_entity_poly.entity_id
_entity_poly.type
_entity_poly.pdbx_seq_one_letter_code
_entity_poly.pdbx_strand_id
1 'polypeptide(L)'
;LRDLRQPEYVHVLLNPLPIYGLASGWIGLIISLFLRSRRAQIATLALVLISSVSAWPVYEFGEQAYDRVLTMTDDDGHAWLDEHRDRAEDLIWIFYALAVLSAIAIAAPIKWPKSSGPLVIAVILLGAVTLGTGGYIAYAGGRIRHREFRNEPPPPKRAEQTHD
;
A
#
# COMPACT_ATOMS: atom_id res chain seq x y z
N LEU A 1 -2.58 13.59 23.16
CA LEU A 1 -2.76 12.79 21.93
C LEU A 1 -4.03 11.95 22.04
N ARG A 2 -5.22 12.57 21.96
CA ARG A 2 -6.50 11.83 22.02
C ARG A 2 -6.87 11.22 20.66
N ASP A 3 -6.42 11.85 19.57
CA ASP A 3 -6.77 11.47 18.19
C ASP A 3 -6.04 10.21 17.69
N LEU A 4 -4.93 9.80 18.32
CA LEU A 4 -4.29 8.50 18.07
C LEU A 4 -5.16 7.30 18.48
N ARG A 5 -6.30 7.55 19.15
CA ARG A 5 -7.31 6.53 19.45
C ARG A 5 -8.41 6.42 18.40
N GLN A 6 -8.43 7.30 17.40
CA GLN A 6 -9.39 7.29 16.30
C GLN A 6 -8.81 6.51 15.12
N PRO A 7 -9.38 5.35 14.75
CA PRO A 7 -8.92 4.55 13.62
C PRO A 7 -8.80 5.34 12.31
N GLU A 8 -9.77 6.20 11.99
CA GLU A 8 -9.76 7.03 10.78
C GLU A 8 -8.55 7.98 10.73
N TYR A 9 -8.15 8.54 11.88
CA TYR A 9 -6.98 9.39 11.98
C TYR A 9 -5.69 8.58 11.76
N VAL A 10 -5.58 7.40 12.39
CA VAL A 10 -4.40 6.54 12.27
C VAL A 10 -4.27 5.97 10.85
N HIS A 11 -5.39 5.57 10.24
CA HIS A 11 -5.45 5.16 8.83
C HIS A 11 -4.85 6.25 7.95
N VAL A 12 -5.41 7.48 7.99
CA VAL A 12 -4.94 8.60 7.15
C VAL A 12 -3.48 8.97 7.44
N LEU A 13 -3.05 8.91 8.71
CA LEU A 13 -1.66 9.18 9.10
C LEU A 13 -0.68 8.19 8.48
N LEU A 14 -1.04 6.91 8.42
CA LEU A 14 -0.18 5.85 7.90
C LEU A 14 -0.32 5.63 6.38
N ASN A 15 -1.46 6.01 5.79
CA ASN A 15 -1.80 5.81 4.38
C ASN A 15 -0.76 6.35 3.36
N PRO A 16 0.02 7.42 3.67
CA PRO A 16 1.17 7.82 2.85
C PRO A 16 2.26 6.75 2.70
N LEU A 17 2.45 5.84 3.67
CA LEU A 17 3.58 4.93 3.70
C LEU A 17 3.53 3.85 2.59
N PRO A 18 2.40 3.14 2.36
CA PRO A 18 2.31 2.12 1.31
C PRO A 18 2.52 2.66 -0.11
N ILE A 19 2.32 3.97 -0.35
CA ILE A 19 2.48 4.58 -1.67
C ILE A 19 3.71 5.51 -1.73
N TYR A 20 3.73 6.61 -0.99
CA TYR A 20 4.81 7.59 -1.08
C TYR A 20 6.11 7.09 -0.42
N GLY A 21 5.98 6.41 0.73
CA GLY A 21 7.13 5.74 1.35
C GLY A 21 7.70 4.66 0.45
N LEU A 22 6.83 3.82 -0.12
CA LEU A 22 7.21 2.77 -1.05
C LEU A 22 7.88 3.36 -2.31
N ALA A 23 7.31 4.41 -2.90
CA ALA A 23 7.86 5.07 -4.09
C ALA A 23 9.26 5.64 -3.81
N SER A 24 9.45 6.25 -2.64
CA SER A 24 10.75 6.78 -2.21
C SER A 24 11.78 5.67 -2.05
N GLY A 25 11.42 4.57 -1.38
CA GLY A 25 12.26 3.38 -1.23
C GLY A 25 12.58 2.72 -2.58
N TRP A 26 11.59 2.62 -3.47
CA TRP A 26 11.72 2.01 -4.80
C TRP A 26 12.62 2.81 -5.74
N ILE A 27 12.46 4.14 -5.81
CA ILE A 27 13.35 5.04 -6.55
C ILE A 27 14.77 4.93 -6.00
N GLY A 28 14.92 4.97 -4.67
CA GLY A 28 16.21 4.79 -4.01
C GLY A 28 16.85 3.44 -4.36
N LEU A 29 16.07 2.37 -4.41
CA LEU A 29 16.56 1.03 -4.75
C LEU A 29 17.09 0.98 -6.18
N ILE A 30 16.38 1.57 -7.15
CA ILE A 30 16.84 1.70 -8.54
C ILE A 30 18.16 2.48 -8.60
N ILE A 31 18.24 3.64 -7.95
CA ILE A 31 19.46 4.45 -7.90
C ILE A 31 20.61 3.63 -7.29
N SER A 32 20.36 2.94 -6.17
CA SER A 32 21.37 2.13 -5.50
C SER A 32 21.87 0.94 -6.34
N LEU A 33 21.02 0.38 -7.21
CA LEU A 33 21.38 -0.65 -8.17
C LEU A 33 22.34 -0.10 -9.23
N PHE A 34 22.05 1.06 -9.82
CA PHE A 34 22.94 1.73 -10.78
C PHE A 34 24.27 2.15 -10.14
N LEU A 35 24.24 2.63 -8.90
CA LEU A 35 25.44 2.98 -8.13
C LEU A 35 26.22 1.75 -7.65
N ARG A 36 25.67 0.54 -7.80
CA ARG A 36 26.26 -0.74 -7.33
C ARG A 36 26.66 -0.71 -5.85
N SER A 37 25.95 0.08 -5.03
CA SER A 37 26.25 0.26 -3.61
C SER A 37 25.39 -0.66 -2.75
N ARG A 38 25.99 -1.72 -2.21
CA ARG A 38 25.26 -2.68 -1.36
C ARG A 38 24.70 -2.03 -0.09
N ARG A 39 25.41 -1.06 0.50
CA ARG A 39 24.91 -0.32 1.67
C ARG A 39 23.66 0.49 1.33
N ALA A 40 23.67 1.17 0.19
CA ALA A 40 22.49 1.91 -0.29
C ALA A 40 21.33 0.98 -0.65
N GLN A 41 21.61 -0.19 -1.24
CA GLN A 41 20.60 -1.23 -1.49
C GLN A 41 19.95 -1.70 -0.19
N ILE A 42 20.73 -1.98 0.86
CA ILE A 42 20.16 -2.41 2.15
C ILE A 42 19.27 -1.32 2.76
N ALA A 43 19.73 -0.05 2.75
CA ALA A 43 18.94 1.06 3.28
C ALA A 43 17.60 1.23 2.53
N THR A 44 17.63 1.13 1.20
CA THR A 44 16.44 1.33 0.37
C THR A 44 15.51 0.10 0.38
N LEU A 45 16.06 -1.12 0.42
CA LEU A 45 15.27 -2.34 0.70
C LEU A 45 14.57 -2.28 2.07
N ALA A 46 15.22 -1.71 3.09
CA ALA A 46 14.60 -1.52 4.40
C ALA A 46 13.42 -0.53 4.33
N LEU A 47 13.53 0.55 3.55
CA LEU A 47 12.42 1.46 3.29
C LEU A 47 11.28 0.76 2.55
N VAL A 48 11.57 0.01 1.48
CA VAL A 48 10.57 -0.80 0.76
C VAL A 48 9.87 -1.78 1.72
N LEU A 49 10.63 -2.47 2.58
CA LEU A 49 10.10 -3.40 3.57
C LEU A 49 9.14 -2.70 4.56
N ILE A 50 9.58 -1.60 5.19
CA ILE A 50 8.78 -0.85 6.16
C ILE A 50 7.50 -0.32 5.50
N SER A 51 7.61 0.26 4.32
CA SER A 51 6.45 0.75 3.56
C SER A 51 5.49 -0.37 3.16
N SER A 52 5.99 -1.53 2.76
CA SER A 52 5.14 -2.67 2.40
C SER A 52 4.43 -3.25 3.63
N VAL A 53 5.15 -3.39 4.76
CA VAL A 53 4.57 -3.86 6.03
C VAL A 53 3.51 -2.90 6.55
N SER A 54 3.68 -1.59 6.32
CA SER A 54 2.71 -0.58 6.75
C SER A 54 1.33 -0.71 6.10
N ALA A 55 1.18 -1.48 5.02
CA ALA A 55 -0.13 -1.78 4.44
C ALA A 55 -1.05 -2.52 5.42
N TRP A 56 -0.50 -3.38 6.30
CA TRP A 56 -1.29 -4.09 7.32
C TRP A 56 -2.01 -3.12 8.27
N PRO A 57 -1.32 -2.24 9.02
CA PRO A 57 -2.03 -1.32 9.92
C PRO A 57 -2.90 -0.32 9.16
N VAL A 58 -2.51 0.12 7.96
CA VAL A 58 -3.38 0.99 7.13
C VAL A 58 -4.71 0.32 6.83
N TYR A 59 -4.70 -0.94 6.39
CA TYR A 59 -5.91 -1.71 6.13
C TYR A 59 -6.75 -1.92 7.39
N GLU A 60 -6.14 -2.39 8.46
CA GLU A 60 -6.82 -2.69 9.73
C GLU A 60 -7.51 -1.45 10.31
N PHE A 61 -6.82 -0.30 10.34
CA PHE A 61 -7.44 0.95 10.79
C PHE A 61 -8.47 1.48 9.80
N GLY A 62 -8.38 1.13 8.52
CA GLY A 62 -9.39 1.43 7.51
C GLY A 62 -10.69 0.68 7.78
N GLU A 63 -10.61 -0.63 8.04
CA GLU A 63 -11.77 -1.46 8.42
C GLU A 63 -12.44 -0.93 9.68
N GLN A 64 -11.66 -0.65 10.73
CA GLN A 64 -12.20 -0.08 11.98
C GLN A 64 -12.80 1.32 11.84
N ALA A 65 -12.43 2.05 10.79
CA ALA A 65 -12.93 3.39 10.47
C ALA A 65 -14.17 3.36 9.56
N TYR A 66 -14.43 2.24 8.88
CA TYR A 66 -15.38 2.14 7.78
C TYR A 66 -16.75 2.72 8.12
N ASP A 67 -17.43 2.19 9.15
CA ASP A 67 -18.77 2.65 9.53
C ASP A 67 -18.82 4.14 9.86
N ARG A 68 -17.79 4.66 10.54
CA ARG A 68 -17.73 6.09 10.87
C ARG A 68 -17.59 6.94 9.61
N VAL A 69 -16.75 6.53 8.67
CA VAL A 69 -16.57 7.23 7.39
C VAL A 69 -17.83 7.12 6.53
N LEU A 70 -18.47 5.94 6.50
CA LEU A 70 -19.72 5.67 5.78
C LEU A 70 -20.82 6.66 6.20
N THR A 71 -21.03 6.90 7.49
CA THR A 71 -22.05 7.87 7.94
C THR A 71 -21.82 9.33 7.50
N MET A 72 -20.64 9.66 6.97
CA MET A 72 -20.27 11.01 6.54
C MET A 72 -20.30 11.21 5.02
N THR A 73 -20.55 10.16 4.25
CA THR A 73 -20.52 10.16 2.78
C THR A 73 -21.90 10.32 2.16
N ASP A 74 -21.93 10.74 0.90
CA ASP A 74 -23.12 10.69 0.05
C ASP A 74 -23.22 9.33 -0.66
N ASP A 75 -24.32 9.07 -1.37
CA ASP A 75 -24.55 7.77 -2.04
C ASP A 75 -23.42 7.36 -2.99
N ASP A 76 -22.90 8.30 -3.78
CA ASP A 76 -21.74 8.06 -4.64
C ASP A 76 -20.47 7.81 -3.81
N GLY A 77 -20.28 8.56 -2.72
CA GLY A 77 -19.17 8.40 -1.79
C GLY A 77 -19.18 7.04 -1.08
N HIS A 78 -20.36 6.50 -0.78
CA HIS A 78 -20.52 5.12 -0.31
C HIS A 78 -19.96 4.13 -1.32
N ALA A 79 -20.40 4.21 -2.58
CA ALA A 79 -19.90 3.31 -3.62
C ALA A 79 -18.37 3.39 -3.81
N TRP A 80 -17.78 4.58 -3.68
CA TRP A 80 -16.32 4.74 -3.72
C TRP A 80 -15.60 4.23 -2.46
N LEU A 81 -16.25 4.29 -1.29
CA LEU A 81 -15.72 3.73 -0.05
C LEU A 81 -15.69 2.21 -0.10
N ASP A 82 -16.80 1.59 -0.51
CA ASP A 82 -16.93 0.14 -0.72
C ASP A 82 -15.86 -0.34 -1.70
N GLU A 83 -15.74 0.33 -2.86
CA GLU A 83 -14.75 -0.03 -3.87
C GLU A 83 -13.30 0.14 -3.38
N HIS A 84 -13.02 1.16 -2.56
CA HIS A 84 -11.69 1.32 -1.95
C HIS A 84 -11.37 0.18 -0.98
N ARG A 85 -12.34 -0.19 -0.13
CA ARG A 85 -12.25 -1.31 0.81
C ARG A 85 -12.04 -2.63 0.08
N ASP A 86 -12.90 -2.94 -0.88
CA ASP A 86 -12.84 -4.19 -1.65
C ASP A 86 -11.50 -4.35 -2.38
N ARG A 87 -11.02 -3.29 -3.05
CA ARG A 87 -9.70 -3.32 -3.69
C ARG A 87 -8.59 -3.53 -2.68
N ALA A 88 -8.70 -2.95 -1.50
CA ALA A 88 -7.69 -3.14 -0.46
C ALA A 88 -7.70 -4.60 0.02
N GLU A 89 -8.86 -5.17 0.33
CA GLU A 89 -9.02 -6.57 0.74
C GLU A 89 -8.47 -7.54 -0.33
N ASP A 90 -8.88 -7.36 -1.58
CA ASP A 90 -8.52 -8.25 -2.70
C ASP A 90 -7.01 -8.22 -3.03
N LEU A 91 -6.33 -7.09 -2.78
CA LEU A 91 -4.98 -6.83 -3.32
C LEU A 91 -3.91 -6.64 -2.25
N ILE A 92 -4.25 -6.57 -0.95
CA ILE A 92 -3.28 -6.35 0.12
C ILE A 92 -2.17 -7.40 0.17
N TRP A 93 -2.46 -8.63 -0.25
CA TRP A 93 -1.47 -9.72 -0.28
C TRP A 93 -0.26 -9.41 -1.18
N ILE A 94 -0.42 -8.54 -2.19
CA ILE A 94 0.69 -8.08 -3.05
C ILE A 94 1.72 -7.29 -2.23
N PHE A 95 1.28 -6.51 -1.24
CA PHE A 95 2.17 -5.81 -0.30
C PHE A 95 2.89 -6.80 0.62
N TYR A 96 2.22 -7.84 1.09
CA TYR A 96 2.86 -8.87 1.92
C TYR A 96 3.90 -9.67 1.14
N ALA A 97 3.62 -10.00 -0.13
CA ALA A 97 4.59 -10.63 -1.01
C ALA A 97 5.84 -9.76 -1.19
N LEU A 98 5.66 -8.44 -1.40
CA LEU A 98 6.78 -7.50 -1.50
C LEU A 98 7.55 -7.36 -0.19
N ALA A 99 6.88 -7.36 0.96
CA ALA A 99 7.52 -7.33 2.27
C ALA A 99 8.41 -8.56 2.48
N VAL A 100 7.87 -9.77 2.25
CA VAL A 100 8.63 -11.02 2.36
C VAL A 100 9.82 -11.04 1.40
N LEU A 101 9.59 -10.67 0.13
CA LEU A 101 10.67 -10.63 -0.87
C LEU A 101 11.77 -9.62 -0.49
N SER A 102 11.39 -8.47 0.04
CA SER A 102 12.34 -7.44 0.50
C SER A 102 13.15 -7.92 1.70
N ALA A 103 12.54 -8.62 2.66
CA ALA A 103 13.24 -9.24 3.77
C ALA A 103 14.24 -10.31 3.28
N ILE A 104 13.84 -11.14 2.30
CA ILE A 104 14.72 -12.13 1.67
C ILE A 104 15.88 -11.43 0.93
N ALA A 105 15.61 -10.34 0.20
CA ALA A 105 16.64 -9.57 -0.51
C ALA A 105 17.68 -8.95 0.43
N ILE A 106 17.30 -8.61 1.67
CA ILE A 106 18.22 -8.15 2.71
C ILE A 106 19.04 -9.33 3.27
N ALA A 107 18.35 -10.40 3.68
CA ALA A 107 18.96 -11.47 4.48
C ALA A 107 19.71 -12.53 3.65
N ALA A 108 19.15 -12.99 2.53
CA ALA A 108 19.72 -14.11 1.76
C ALA A 108 21.15 -13.84 1.25
N PRO A 109 21.51 -12.64 0.77
CA PRO A 109 22.87 -12.43 0.27
C PRO A 109 23.92 -12.24 1.37
N ILE A 110 23.56 -12.34 2.65
CA ILE A 110 24.52 -12.49 3.76
C ILE A 110 25.22 -13.85 3.64
N LYS A 111 24.46 -14.91 3.36
CA LYS A 111 24.99 -16.28 3.19
C LYS A 111 25.33 -16.59 1.72
N TRP A 112 24.59 -16.01 0.78
CA TRP A 112 24.75 -16.28 -0.65
C TRP A 112 24.93 -14.98 -1.45
N PRO A 113 26.11 -14.35 -1.45
CA PRO A 113 26.31 -13.02 -2.04
C PRO A 113 25.87 -12.88 -3.50
N LYS A 114 25.95 -13.97 -4.28
CA LYS A 114 25.52 -14.00 -5.69
C LYS A 114 24.01 -13.82 -5.90
N SER A 115 23.18 -14.03 -4.87
CA SER A 115 21.72 -13.85 -4.97
C SER A 115 21.29 -12.37 -4.95
N SER A 116 22.17 -11.44 -4.56
CA SER A 116 21.85 -10.02 -4.37
C SER A 116 21.25 -9.36 -5.62
N GLY A 117 21.87 -9.56 -6.78
CA GLY A 117 21.42 -8.94 -8.03
C GLY A 117 20.02 -9.38 -8.45
N PRO A 118 19.78 -10.69 -8.64
CA PRO A 118 18.46 -11.22 -8.98
C PRO A 118 17.36 -10.81 -7.99
N LEU A 119 17.64 -10.84 -6.68
CA LEU A 119 16.67 -10.45 -5.65
C LEU A 119 16.32 -8.96 -5.71
N VAL A 120 17.30 -8.07 -5.88
CA VAL A 120 17.04 -6.63 -6.03
C VAL A 120 16.20 -6.36 -7.28
N ILE A 121 16.49 -7.03 -8.40
CA ILE A 121 15.69 -6.90 -9.63
C ILE A 121 14.25 -7.39 -9.39
N ALA A 122 14.08 -8.52 -8.72
CA ALA A 122 12.75 -9.04 -8.38
C ALA A 122 11.96 -8.06 -7.50
N VAL A 123 12.59 -7.45 -6.48
CA VAL A 123 11.97 -6.40 -5.65
C VAL A 123 11.59 -5.18 -6.47
N ILE A 124 12.43 -4.74 -7.42
CA ILE A 124 12.09 -3.61 -8.30
C ILE A 124 10.85 -3.94 -9.15
N LEU A 125 10.80 -5.12 -9.76
CA LEU A 125 9.67 -5.52 -10.60
C LEU A 125 8.38 -5.64 -9.80
N LEU A 126 8.41 -6.37 -8.67
CA LEU A 126 7.24 -6.50 -7.81
C LEU A 126 6.86 -5.15 -7.19
N GLY A 127 7.83 -4.32 -6.80
CA GLY A 127 7.59 -2.98 -6.29
C GLY A 127 6.86 -2.06 -7.27
N ALA A 128 7.14 -2.17 -8.57
CA ALA A 128 6.38 -1.45 -9.60
C ALA A 128 4.92 -1.90 -9.66
N VAL A 129 4.68 -3.21 -9.59
CA VAL A 129 3.33 -3.79 -9.52
C VAL A 129 2.60 -3.33 -8.25
N THR A 130 3.27 -3.36 -7.09
CA THR A 130 2.71 -2.93 -5.81
C THR A 130 2.39 -1.43 -5.82
N LEU A 131 3.23 -0.59 -6.44
CA LEU A 131 2.93 0.84 -6.60
C LEU A 131 1.71 1.09 -7.50
N GLY A 132 1.60 0.37 -8.62
CA GLY A 132 0.42 0.44 -9.48
C GLY A 132 -0.85 -0.01 -8.74
N THR A 133 -0.75 -1.09 -7.97
CA THR A 133 -1.82 -1.63 -7.11
C THR A 133 -2.24 -0.61 -6.05
N GLY A 134 -1.28 -0.03 -5.32
CA GLY A 134 -1.54 1.01 -4.33
C GLY A 134 -2.20 2.24 -4.94
N GLY A 135 -1.75 2.67 -6.13
CA GLY A 135 -2.39 3.73 -6.89
C GLY A 135 -3.82 3.40 -7.29
N TYR A 136 -4.10 2.15 -7.70
CA TYR A 136 -5.44 1.68 -8.05
C TYR A 136 -6.39 1.65 -6.83
N ILE A 137 -5.90 1.24 -5.65
CA ILE A 137 -6.65 1.31 -4.39
C ILE A 137 -6.92 2.78 -4.01
N ALA A 138 -5.89 3.63 -4.03
CA ALA A 138 -5.98 5.04 -3.66
C ALA A 138 -6.82 5.87 -4.65
N TYR A 139 -6.94 5.44 -5.90
CA TYR A 139 -7.84 6.03 -6.88
C TYR A 139 -9.29 6.05 -6.37
N ALA A 140 -9.79 4.92 -5.86
CA ALA A 140 -11.11 4.89 -5.24
C ALA A 140 -11.14 5.72 -3.96
N GLY A 141 -10.10 5.59 -3.12
CA GLY A 141 -9.97 6.32 -1.85
C GLY A 141 -10.06 7.85 -1.99
N GLY A 142 -9.45 8.42 -3.04
CA GLY A 142 -9.52 9.85 -3.33
C GLY A 142 -10.96 10.33 -3.59
N ARG A 143 -11.84 9.48 -4.14
CA ARG A 143 -13.21 9.86 -4.53
C ARG A 143 -14.24 9.74 -3.42
N ILE A 144 -13.87 9.18 -2.27
CA ILE A 144 -14.76 9.02 -1.12
C ILE A 144 -15.33 10.37 -0.70
N ARG A 145 -14.46 11.38 -0.49
CA ARG A 145 -14.87 12.72 -0.03
C ARG A 145 -14.49 13.89 -0.93
N HIS A 146 -13.81 13.63 -2.06
CA HIS A 146 -13.50 14.65 -3.06
C HIS A 146 -14.42 14.50 -4.28
N ARG A 147 -15.55 15.21 -4.25
CA ARG A 147 -16.52 15.22 -5.36
C ARG A 147 -15.88 15.71 -6.67
N GLU A 148 -14.91 16.61 -6.56
CA GLU A 148 -14.11 17.13 -7.67
C GLU A 148 -13.30 16.06 -8.42
N PHE A 149 -13.12 14.85 -7.87
CA PHE A 149 -12.43 13.74 -8.53
C PHE A 149 -13.39 12.75 -9.22
N ARG A 150 -14.71 12.91 -9.06
CA ARG A 150 -15.74 12.01 -9.60
C ARG A 150 -16.14 12.42 -11.02
N ASN A 151 -15.23 12.23 -11.98
CA ASN A 151 -15.47 12.52 -13.40
C ASN A 151 -16.16 11.35 -14.15
N GLU A 152 -16.44 10.26 -13.45
CA GLU A 152 -17.00 9.01 -13.97
C GLU A 152 -18.14 8.56 -13.05
N PRO A 153 -19.10 7.75 -13.53
CA PRO A 153 -20.14 7.17 -12.69
C PRO A 153 -19.54 6.39 -11.50
N PRO A 154 -20.22 6.38 -10.34
CA PRO A 154 -19.77 5.60 -9.19
C PRO A 154 -19.72 4.10 -9.53
N PRO A 155 -18.84 3.33 -8.86
CA PRO A 155 -18.80 1.88 -8.99
C PRO A 155 -20.19 1.26 -8.75
N PRO A 156 -20.60 0.24 -9.50
CA PRO A 156 -21.83 -0.46 -9.22
C PRO A 156 -21.74 -1.12 -7.84
N LYS A 157 -22.79 -1.00 -7.03
CA LYS A 157 -22.89 -1.74 -5.78
C LYS A 157 -22.80 -3.24 -6.09
N ARG A 158 -21.79 -3.93 -5.54
CA ARG A 158 -21.77 -5.39 -5.57
C ARG A 158 -22.98 -5.90 -4.79
N ALA A 159 -23.62 -6.97 -5.27
CA ALA A 159 -24.65 -7.63 -4.49
C ALA A 159 -24.02 -8.06 -3.16
N GLU A 160 -24.61 -7.63 -2.04
CA GLU A 160 -24.11 -7.94 -0.69
C GLU A 160 -23.79 -9.43 -0.61
N GLN A 161 -22.51 -9.76 -0.46
CA GLN A 161 -22.15 -11.05 0.11
C GLN A 161 -22.52 -10.93 1.58
N THR A 162 -23.67 -11.49 1.95
CA THR A 162 -24.02 -11.77 3.34
C THR A 162 -22.87 -12.57 3.96
N HIS A 163 -22.01 -11.87 4.69
CA HIS A 163 -21.06 -12.50 5.60
C HIS A 163 -21.86 -12.86 6.85
N ASP A 164 -22.32 -14.12 6.91
CA ASP A 164 -22.74 -14.80 8.14
C ASP A 164 -21.50 -15.15 9.00
#